data_AF-A0A936MSW3-F1
#
_entry.id   AF-A0A936MSW3-F1
#
_cell.length_a   1.000
_cell.length_b   1.000
_cell.length_c   1.000
_cell.angle_alpha   90.00
_cell.angle_beta   90.00
_cell.angle_gamma   90.00
#
_symmetry.space_group_name_H-M   'P 1'
#
loop_
_entity.id
_entity.type
_entity.pdbx_description
1 polymer ?
#
loop_
_entity_poly.entity_id
_entity_poly.type
_entity_poly.pdbx_seq_one_letter_code
_entity_poly.pdbx_strand_id
1 'polypeptide(L)'
;MMQGKDVGDALVESALAPIHKAAGRLKDGAIAEGIAGFAKAELLAGLRAGIDNAAARVGFPPSEVERLLAWDTLMPALDKLDAAHAEATRAWREQAISVGGLLTGLSRNTAVDVYKQSGALALGNIAKRFVRDKPLYEPLEALAAEVGAWEALIAKCGDVLEGSPLVARRLKRRQLLKFAVLAVVLVAASAGGIVLWSKKKISDARARVEGILADADSCKVEAITANDAAHATPEQLRRRDERMSTCTAARAVAAREAACEALAKNFETGKLTPDDLAAAKDAAALLSRATKLDLTTDDLMVTRKAMPCPDTPAKDKFFDIFVTAAAGSGPAWSAATQVSDDLREALKSKKLVGTTAWRDELTRRAEPLAAKAILSGKPDEMERAKTMCDFQMSFGLEPGKKCSGLLSFMSAKR
;
A
#
# COMPACT_ATOMS: atom_id res chain seq x y z
N MET A 1 33.68 1.86 -19.56
CA MET A 1 34.80 2.82 -19.49
C MET A 1 35.56 2.66 -20.80
N MET A 2 35.71 3.71 -21.63
CA MET A 2 36.63 3.63 -22.78
C MET A 2 38.04 3.59 -22.19
N GLN A 3 38.79 2.52 -22.45
CA GLN A 3 40.18 2.43 -22.05
C GLN A 3 41.00 3.29 -23.03
N GLY A 4 42.09 3.92 -22.58
CA GLY A 4 42.90 4.80 -23.43
C GLY A 4 43.38 4.15 -24.73
N LYS A 5 43.44 2.80 -24.74
CA LYS A 5 43.77 1.93 -25.88
C LYS A 5 42.93 2.15 -27.12
N ASP A 6 41.68 2.62 -26.97
CA ASP A 6 40.73 2.73 -28.08
C ASP A 6 41.15 3.73 -29.19
N VAL A 7 42.11 4.63 -28.94
CA VAL A 7 42.49 5.71 -29.88
C VAL A 7 43.62 5.29 -30.80
N GLY A 8 44.71 4.76 -30.22
CA GLY A 8 45.84 4.24 -30.99
C GLY A 8 45.41 3.07 -31.85
N ASP A 9 44.65 2.14 -31.28
CA ASP A 9 44.10 0.98 -31.99
C ASP A 9 43.24 1.40 -33.20
N ALA A 10 42.38 2.42 -33.05
CA ALA A 10 41.52 2.90 -34.13
C ALA A 10 42.31 3.49 -35.31
N LEU A 11 43.43 4.17 -35.04
CA LEU A 11 44.35 4.64 -36.07
C LEU A 11 44.96 3.45 -36.80
N VAL A 12 45.57 2.51 -36.06
CA VAL A 12 46.28 1.35 -36.61
C VAL A 12 45.36 0.47 -37.44
N GLU A 13 44.18 0.13 -36.91
CA GLU A 13 43.20 -0.72 -37.58
C GLU A 13 42.79 -0.15 -38.94
N SER A 14 42.47 1.15 -38.98
CA SER A 14 42.01 1.82 -40.19
C SER A 14 43.16 2.07 -41.19
N ALA A 15 44.33 2.45 -40.68
CA ALA A 15 45.51 2.72 -41.49
C ALA A 15 46.06 1.46 -42.17
N LEU A 16 45.95 0.30 -41.51
CA LEU A 16 46.38 -0.99 -42.05
C LEU A 16 45.25 -1.75 -42.77
N ALA A 17 44.02 -1.22 -42.81
CA ALA A 17 42.91 -1.86 -43.51
C ALA A 17 43.20 -2.17 -45.00
N PRO A 18 43.85 -1.28 -45.79
CA PRO A 18 44.23 -1.61 -47.17
C PRO A 18 45.20 -2.79 -47.24
N ILE A 19 46.16 -2.88 -46.32
CA ILE A 19 47.15 -3.97 -46.23
C ILE A 19 46.48 -5.29 -45.88
N HIS A 20 45.56 -5.29 -44.90
CA HIS A 20 44.80 -6.48 -44.55
C HIS A 20 43.91 -6.96 -45.70
N LYS A 21 43.28 -6.03 -46.42
CA LYS A 21 42.49 -6.33 -47.62
C LYS A 21 43.37 -6.92 -48.73
N ALA A 22 44.54 -6.33 -48.98
CA ALA A 22 45.53 -6.84 -49.92
C ALA A 22 46.02 -8.24 -49.54
N ALA A 23 46.33 -8.46 -48.27
CA ALA A 23 46.71 -9.77 -47.73
C ALA A 23 45.62 -10.83 -47.92
N GLY A 24 44.33 -10.46 -47.78
CA GLY A 24 43.21 -11.32 -48.13
C GLY A 24 43.22 -11.75 -49.59
N ARG A 25 43.38 -10.78 -50.52
CA ARG A 25 43.47 -11.07 -51.97
C ARG A 25 44.65 -11.96 -52.34
N LEU A 26 45.81 -11.73 -51.72
CA LEU A 26 46.99 -12.58 -51.87
C LEU A 26 46.70 -14.03 -51.47
N LYS A 27 45.98 -14.24 -50.35
CA LYS A 27 45.58 -15.57 -49.87
C LYS A 27 44.60 -16.26 -50.81
N ASP A 28 43.66 -15.49 -51.36
CA ASP A 28 42.67 -15.98 -52.32
C ASP A 28 43.30 -16.37 -53.68
N GLY A 29 44.60 -16.11 -53.86
CA GLY A 29 45.32 -16.36 -55.10
C GLY A 29 45.18 -15.24 -56.14
N ALA A 30 44.49 -14.14 -55.80
CA ALA A 30 44.40 -12.94 -56.62
C ALA A 30 45.66 -12.07 -56.44
N ILE A 31 46.81 -12.62 -56.83
CA ILE A 31 48.13 -12.04 -56.50
C ILE A 31 48.29 -10.63 -57.10
N ALA A 32 47.86 -10.40 -58.34
CA ALA A 32 47.95 -9.08 -58.97
C ALA A 32 47.10 -8.03 -58.24
N GLU A 33 45.88 -8.38 -57.81
CA GLU A 33 45.01 -7.50 -57.01
C GLU A 33 45.58 -7.24 -55.63
N GLY A 34 46.19 -8.26 -55.01
CA GLY A 34 46.87 -8.14 -53.73
C GLY A 34 48.07 -7.21 -53.80
N ILE A 35 48.94 -7.35 -54.82
CA ILE A 35 50.07 -6.43 -55.03
C ILE A 35 49.57 -5.00 -55.24
N ALA A 36 48.55 -4.81 -56.10
CA ALA A 36 47.98 -3.49 -56.37
C ALA A 36 47.40 -2.80 -55.10
N GLY A 37 46.95 -3.57 -54.12
CA GLY A 37 46.46 -3.05 -52.84
C GLY A 37 47.53 -2.40 -51.96
N PHE A 38 48.83 -2.57 -52.27
CA PHE A 38 49.93 -1.90 -51.59
C PHE A 38 50.35 -0.59 -52.27
N ALA A 39 49.59 -0.10 -53.26
CA ALA A 39 49.89 1.17 -53.90
C ALA A 39 49.88 2.34 -52.89
N LYS A 40 50.80 3.29 -53.08
CA LYS A 40 50.94 4.48 -52.22
C LYS A 40 49.62 5.23 -51.97
N ALA A 41 48.78 5.36 -53.00
CA ALA A 41 47.50 6.05 -52.89
C ALA A 41 46.53 5.35 -51.91
N GLU A 42 46.47 4.02 -51.94
CA GLU A 42 45.63 3.20 -51.05
C GLU A 42 46.11 3.29 -49.60
N LEU A 43 47.42 3.19 -49.38
CA LEU A 43 48.01 3.29 -48.04
C LEU A 43 47.83 4.68 -47.43
N LEU A 44 48.00 5.74 -48.23
CA LEU A 44 47.78 7.11 -47.78
C LEU A 44 46.30 7.37 -47.47
N ALA A 45 45.38 6.81 -48.27
CA ALA A 45 43.95 6.89 -48.01
C ALA A 45 43.59 6.16 -46.70
N GLY A 46 44.14 4.97 -46.48
CA GLY A 46 44.00 4.24 -45.22
C GLY A 46 44.50 5.04 -44.02
N LEU A 47 45.70 5.63 -44.12
CA LEU A 47 46.27 6.47 -43.06
C LEU A 47 45.35 7.66 -42.73
N ARG A 48 44.84 8.37 -43.74
CA ARG A 48 43.89 9.48 -43.55
C ARG A 48 42.60 9.02 -42.85
N ALA A 49 42.04 7.88 -43.28
CA ALA A 49 40.87 7.31 -42.63
C ALA A 49 41.14 6.95 -41.16
N GLY A 50 42.34 6.45 -40.83
CA GLY A 50 42.74 6.21 -39.45
C GLY A 50 42.89 7.46 -38.60
N ILE A 51 43.42 8.54 -39.18
CA ILE A 51 43.50 9.85 -38.54
C ILE A 51 42.09 10.36 -38.21
N ASP A 52 41.17 10.30 -39.17
CA ASP A 52 39.78 10.71 -38.98
C ASP A 52 39.07 9.89 -37.90
N ASN A 53 39.25 8.55 -37.92
CA ASN A 53 38.66 7.66 -36.94
C ASN A 53 39.20 7.90 -35.53
N ALA A 54 40.52 8.05 -35.38
CA ALA A 54 41.13 8.35 -34.10
C ALA A 54 40.71 9.73 -33.57
N ALA A 55 40.60 10.72 -34.46
CA ALA A 55 40.11 12.06 -34.14
C ALA A 55 38.65 12.01 -33.63
N ALA A 56 37.78 11.27 -34.31
CA ALA A 56 36.38 11.10 -33.92
C ALA A 56 36.21 10.46 -32.54
N ARG A 57 37.05 9.47 -32.18
CA ARG A 57 36.99 8.78 -30.88
C ARG A 57 37.22 9.73 -29.71
N VAL A 58 38.18 10.65 -29.84
CA VAL A 58 38.54 11.63 -28.79
C VAL A 58 37.75 12.94 -28.95
N GLY A 59 37.14 13.15 -30.11
CA GLY A 59 36.49 14.39 -30.52
C GLY A 59 37.50 15.49 -30.85
N PHE A 60 38.68 15.14 -31.37
CA PHE A 60 39.67 16.08 -31.90
C PHE A 60 39.35 16.47 -33.35
N PRO A 61 39.83 17.62 -33.84
CA PRO A 61 39.94 17.84 -35.28
C PRO A 61 41.05 16.93 -35.85
N PRO A 62 40.90 16.38 -37.08
CA PRO A 62 41.91 15.52 -37.70
C PRO A 62 43.31 16.14 -37.73
N SER A 63 43.40 17.46 -37.95
CA SER A 63 44.66 18.21 -37.95
C SER A 63 45.46 18.14 -36.64
N GLU A 64 44.80 17.92 -35.49
CA GLU A 64 45.50 17.74 -34.21
C GLU A 64 46.12 16.34 -34.11
N VAL A 65 45.47 15.32 -34.67
CA VAL A 65 46.02 13.97 -34.75
C VAL A 65 47.19 13.95 -35.74
N GLU A 66 47.05 14.63 -36.89
CA GLU A 66 48.13 14.76 -37.88
C GLU A 66 49.40 15.36 -37.27
N ARG A 67 49.30 16.38 -36.42
CA ARG A 67 50.45 17.02 -35.76
C ARG A 67 51.20 16.11 -34.79
N LEU A 68 50.57 15.01 -34.34
CA LEU A 68 51.18 14.03 -33.45
C LEU A 68 51.92 12.92 -34.21
N LEU A 69 51.72 12.81 -35.53
CA LEU A 69 52.36 11.81 -36.36
C LEU A 69 53.72 12.29 -36.85
N ALA A 70 54.68 11.36 -36.93
CA ALA A 70 56.02 11.59 -37.46
C ALA A 70 56.00 11.58 -39.01
N TRP A 71 55.39 12.61 -39.63
CA TRP A 71 55.26 12.73 -41.09
C TRP A 71 56.62 12.72 -41.82
N ASP A 72 57.65 13.24 -41.17
CA ASP A 72 59.04 13.22 -41.60
C ASP A 72 59.60 11.80 -41.76
N THR A 73 59.07 10.84 -40.99
CA THR A 73 59.43 9.41 -41.09
C THR A 73 58.46 8.63 -41.97
N LEU A 74 57.16 8.94 -41.90
CA LEU A 74 56.11 8.27 -42.66
C LEU A 74 56.25 8.49 -44.18
N MET A 75 56.46 9.72 -44.62
CA MET A 75 56.48 10.02 -46.06
C MET A 75 57.65 9.33 -46.79
N PRO A 76 58.90 9.36 -46.29
CA PRO A 76 59.99 8.61 -46.92
C PRO A 76 59.81 7.10 -46.89
N ALA A 77 59.20 6.53 -45.84
CA ALA A 77 58.90 5.10 -45.78
C ALA A 77 57.87 4.71 -46.86
N LEU A 78 56.85 5.55 -47.05
CA LEU A 78 55.84 5.35 -48.09
C LEU A 78 56.43 5.48 -49.50
N ASP A 79 57.40 6.37 -49.71
CA ASP A 79 58.11 6.50 -50.99
C ASP A 79 58.96 5.26 -51.32
N LYS A 80 59.65 4.68 -50.33
CA LYS A 80 60.39 3.42 -50.49
C LYS A 80 59.47 2.26 -50.83
N LEU A 81 58.33 2.16 -50.14
CA LEU A 81 57.31 1.15 -50.41
C LEU A 81 56.76 1.30 -51.84
N ASP A 82 56.49 2.52 -52.30
CA ASP A 82 56.00 2.78 -53.66
C ASP A 82 57.00 2.33 -54.73
N ALA A 83 58.29 2.58 -54.51
CA ALA A 83 59.36 2.12 -55.41
C ALA A 83 59.42 0.58 -55.46
N ALA A 84 59.39 -0.10 -54.30
CA ALA A 84 59.37 -1.57 -54.23
C ALA A 84 58.08 -2.14 -54.86
N HIS A 85 56.94 -1.47 -54.68
CA HIS A 85 55.66 -1.86 -55.27
C HIS A 85 55.68 -1.76 -56.80
N ALA A 86 56.26 -0.69 -57.36
CA ALA A 86 56.39 -0.51 -58.80
C ALA A 86 57.27 -1.61 -59.42
N GLU A 87 58.38 -1.97 -58.76
CA GLU A 87 59.27 -3.04 -59.21
C GLU A 87 58.61 -4.42 -59.12
N ALA A 88 57.96 -4.75 -58.00
CA ALA A 88 57.21 -5.99 -57.84
C ALA A 88 56.07 -6.13 -58.85
N THR A 89 55.34 -5.05 -59.12
CA THR A 89 54.28 -5.03 -60.13
C THR A 89 54.82 -5.27 -61.53
N ARG A 90 55.96 -4.66 -61.89
CA ARG A 90 56.63 -4.87 -63.19
C ARG A 90 57.07 -6.32 -63.34
N ALA A 91 57.81 -6.86 -62.36
CA ALA A 91 58.28 -8.25 -62.37
C ALA A 91 57.11 -9.24 -62.46
N TRP A 92 56.02 -8.99 -61.72
CA TRP A 92 54.81 -9.82 -61.79
C TRP A 92 54.15 -9.80 -63.17
N ARG A 93 54.06 -8.62 -63.81
CA ARG A 93 53.47 -8.50 -65.17
C ARG A 93 54.31 -9.21 -66.22
N GLU A 94 55.63 -9.06 -66.16
CA GLU A 94 56.56 -9.74 -67.08
C GLU A 94 56.43 -11.27 -66.95
N GLN A 95 56.32 -11.78 -65.72
CA GLN A 95 56.11 -13.22 -65.49
C GLN A 95 54.71 -13.70 -65.89
N ALA A 96 53.67 -12.90 -65.67
CA ALA A 96 52.31 -13.27 -66.05
C ALA A 96 52.18 -13.47 -67.58
N ILE A 97 52.95 -12.71 -68.36
CA ILE A 97 53.03 -12.86 -69.82
C ILE A 97 53.79 -14.14 -70.20
N SER A 98 54.88 -14.48 -69.49
CA SER A 98 55.73 -15.63 -69.83
C SER A 98 55.10 -16.99 -69.50
N VAL A 99 54.29 -17.09 -68.43
CA VAL A 99 53.75 -18.37 -67.91
C VAL A 99 52.35 -18.71 -68.45
N GLY A 100 51.76 -17.89 -69.33
CA GLY A 100 50.54 -18.26 -70.07
C GLY A 100 49.33 -18.66 -69.21
N GLY A 101 49.12 -18.03 -68.04
CA GLY A 101 47.95 -18.25 -67.19
C GLY A 101 48.01 -19.44 -66.23
N LEU A 102 49.10 -20.20 -66.19
CA LEU A 102 49.25 -21.40 -65.35
C LEU A 102 49.37 -21.15 -63.83
N LEU A 103 49.37 -19.89 -63.38
CA LEU A 103 49.61 -19.50 -61.97
C LEU A 103 48.36 -19.55 -61.08
N THR A 104 47.17 -19.85 -61.63
CA THR A 104 45.90 -19.86 -60.89
C THR A 104 45.68 -21.09 -60.00
N GLY A 105 46.51 -22.13 -60.13
CA GLY A 105 46.33 -23.42 -59.43
C GLY A 105 47.01 -23.60 -58.07
N LEU A 106 47.82 -22.65 -57.61
CA LEU A 106 48.74 -22.86 -56.47
C LEU A 106 48.22 -22.38 -55.09
N SER A 107 46.97 -21.92 -54.94
CA SER A 107 46.55 -21.23 -53.70
C SER A 107 45.97 -22.10 -52.58
N ARG A 108 45.77 -23.42 -52.72
CA ARG A 108 44.79 -24.10 -51.85
C ARG A 108 45.19 -24.67 -50.48
N ASN A 109 46.45 -24.70 -50.06
CA ASN A 109 46.78 -25.35 -48.79
C ASN A 109 47.63 -24.49 -47.85
N THR A 110 46.95 -23.72 -46.99
CA THR A 110 47.16 -23.69 -45.53
C THR A 110 46.12 -22.76 -44.90
N ALA A 111 45.14 -23.34 -44.21
CA ALA A 111 44.20 -22.57 -43.40
C ALA A 111 44.94 -22.00 -42.18
N VAL A 112 45.42 -20.76 -42.30
CA VAL A 112 45.96 -19.99 -41.18
C VAL A 112 45.02 -18.82 -40.87
N ASP A 113 44.76 -18.63 -39.59
CA ASP A 113 43.81 -17.68 -39.02
C ASP A 113 43.92 -16.28 -39.65
N VAL A 114 42.80 -15.77 -40.16
CA VAL A 114 42.73 -14.71 -41.17
C VAL A 114 42.88 -13.32 -40.55
N TYR A 115 42.59 -13.17 -39.26
CA TYR A 115 42.48 -11.87 -38.60
C TYR A 115 43.77 -11.34 -37.95
N LYS A 116 44.92 -12.03 -38.10
CA LYS A 116 46.18 -11.65 -37.43
C LYS A 116 47.45 -11.73 -38.29
N GLN A 117 47.32 -12.05 -39.57
CA GLN A 117 48.51 -12.12 -40.43
C GLN A 117 48.81 -10.77 -41.07
N SER A 118 49.98 -10.23 -40.73
CA SER A 118 50.60 -9.09 -41.39
C SER A 118 50.67 -9.28 -42.91
N GLY A 119 50.47 -8.20 -43.66
CA GLY A 119 50.57 -8.20 -45.12
C GLY A 119 51.98 -8.55 -45.59
N ALA A 120 53.01 -8.17 -44.83
CA ALA A 120 54.39 -8.55 -45.06
C ALA A 120 54.58 -10.07 -45.04
N LEU A 121 53.98 -10.75 -44.05
CA LEU A 121 54.05 -12.21 -43.94
C LEU A 121 53.34 -12.89 -45.11
N ALA A 122 52.15 -12.40 -45.50
CA ALA A 122 51.39 -12.95 -46.62
C ALA A 122 52.19 -12.83 -47.94
N LEU A 123 52.79 -11.66 -48.19
CA LEU A 123 53.58 -11.42 -49.38
C LEU A 123 54.90 -12.21 -49.37
N GLY A 124 55.60 -12.29 -48.24
CA GLY A 124 56.81 -13.09 -48.08
C GLY A 124 56.57 -14.60 -48.30
N ASN A 125 55.41 -15.11 -47.89
CA ASN A 125 55.01 -16.49 -48.19
C ASN A 125 54.77 -16.74 -49.68
N ILE A 126 54.29 -15.73 -50.41
CA ILE A 126 54.15 -15.81 -51.87
C ILE A 126 55.53 -15.75 -52.53
N ALA A 127 56.38 -14.80 -52.12
CA ALA A 127 57.74 -14.67 -52.62
C ALA A 127 58.47 -16.02 -52.55
N LYS A 128 58.46 -16.69 -51.38
CA LYS A 128 59.11 -18.01 -51.18
C LYS A 128 58.68 -19.11 -52.16
N ARG A 129 57.49 -19.03 -52.75
CA ARG A 129 57.04 -19.99 -53.79
C ARG A 129 57.83 -19.85 -55.09
N PHE A 130 58.36 -18.66 -55.33
CA PHE A 130 59.16 -18.30 -56.49
C PHE A 130 60.66 -18.26 -56.20
N VAL A 131 61.14 -18.89 -55.11
CA VAL A 131 62.56 -18.85 -54.71
C VAL A 131 63.55 -19.30 -55.81
N ARG A 132 63.08 -20.12 -56.76
CA ARG A 132 63.88 -20.57 -57.92
C ARG A 132 63.92 -19.57 -59.07
N ASP A 133 62.99 -18.62 -59.08
CA ASP A 133 62.83 -17.56 -60.07
C ASP A 133 63.23 -16.21 -59.46
N LYS A 134 64.54 -15.97 -59.41
CA LYS A 134 65.11 -14.77 -58.78
C LYS A 134 64.52 -13.44 -59.27
N PRO A 135 64.33 -13.22 -60.59
CA PRO A 135 63.71 -12.01 -61.11
C PRO A 135 62.35 -11.67 -60.50
N LEU A 136 61.59 -12.68 -60.07
CA LEU A 136 60.30 -12.48 -59.41
C LEU A 136 60.39 -12.51 -57.88
N TYR A 137 61.25 -13.37 -57.33
CA TYR A 137 61.45 -13.53 -55.89
C TYR A 137 61.94 -12.24 -55.22
N GLU A 138 63.03 -11.65 -55.73
CA GLU A 138 63.71 -10.53 -55.08
C GLU A 138 62.82 -9.28 -54.97
N PRO A 139 62.07 -8.87 -56.02
CA PRO A 139 61.11 -7.77 -55.91
C PRO A 139 59.97 -8.01 -54.91
N LEU A 140 59.43 -9.24 -54.86
CA LEU A 140 58.34 -9.58 -53.94
C LEU A 140 58.83 -9.62 -52.49
N GLU A 141 60.05 -10.11 -52.25
CA GLU A 141 60.68 -10.10 -50.93
C GLU A 141 61.01 -8.67 -50.47
N ALA A 142 61.54 -7.82 -51.37
CA ALA A 142 61.79 -6.41 -51.08
C ALA A 142 60.50 -5.67 -50.72
N LEU A 143 59.42 -5.87 -51.49
CA LEU A 143 58.12 -5.29 -51.17
C LEU A 143 57.58 -5.82 -49.82
N ALA A 144 57.76 -7.10 -49.51
CA ALA A 144 57.35 -7.66 -48.22
C ALA A 144 58.09 -7.00 -47.05
N ALA A 145 59.39 -6.74 -47.20
CA ALA A 145 60.19 -6.05 -46.18
C ALA A 145 59.69 -4.61 -45.94
N GLU A 146 59.41 -3.85 -47.01
CA GLU A 146 58.90 -2.47 -46.89
C GLU A 146 57.48 -2.42 -46.33
N VAL A 147 56.60 -3.36 -46.68
CA VAL A 147 55.27 -3.48 -46.07
C VAL A 147 55.39 -3.75 -44.56
N GLY A 148 56.32 -4.61 -44.14
CA GLY A 148 56.55 -4.91 -42.72
C GLY A 148 57.09 -3.70 -41.95
N ALA A 149 57.99 -2.93 -42.57
CA ALA A 149 58.48 -1.68 -42.01
C ALA A 149 57.35 -0.63 -41.86
N TRP A 150 56.45 -0.55 -42.83
CA TRP A 150 55.28 0.33 -42.77
C TRP A 150 54.30 -0.07 -41.66
N GLU A 151 53.94 -1.36 -41.55
CA GLU A 151 53.07 -1.87 -40.47
C GLU A 151 53.63 -1.53 -39.08
N ALA A 152 54.94 -1.75 -38.88
CA ALA A 152 55.62 -1.42 -37.63
C ALA A 152 55.61 0.09 -37.34
N LEU A 153 55.79 0.93 -38.37
CA LEU A 153 55.77 2.39 -38.23
C LEU A 153 54.37 2.90 -37.86
N ILE A 154 53.33 2.36 -38.48
CA ILE A 154 51.93 2.69 -38.15
C ILE A 154 51.58 2.25 -36.73
N ALA A 155 52.00 1.06 -36.30
CA ALA A 155 51.84 0.61 -34.92
C ALA A 155 52.49 1.58 -33.92
N LYS A 156 53.72 2.01 -34.19
CA LYS A 156 54.43 3.01 -33.38
C LYS A 156 53.69 4.37 -33.34
N CYS A 157 53.08 4.79 -34.45
CA CYS A 157 52.22 5.97 -34.48
C CYS A 157 50.98 5.80 -33.58
N GLY A 158 50.39 4.61 -33.55
CA GLY A 158 49.32 4.24 -32.61
C GLY A 158 49.77 4.40 -31.16
N ASP A 159 50.93 3.87 -30.80
CA ASP A 159 51.49 3.97 -29.44
C ASP A 159 51.76 5.42 -29.02
N VAL A 160 52.32 6.25 -29.92
CA VAL A 160 52.57 7.67 -29.67
C VAL A 160 51.26 8.42 -29.44
N LEU A 161 50.24 8.10 -30.24
CA LEU A 161 48.92 8.73 -30.09
C LEU A 161 48.28 8.33 -28.76
N GLU A 162 48.36 7.06 -28.36
CA GLU A 162 47.84 6.57 -27.09
C GLU A 162 48.58 7.20 -25.88
N GLY A 163 49.91 7.31 -25.97
CA GLY A 163 50.75 7.92 -24.94
C GLY A 163 50.65 9.46 -24.85
N SER A 164 49.95 10.11 -25.78
CA SER A 164 49.91 11.57 -25.86
C SER A 164 49.16 12.20 -24.66
N PRO A 165 49.77 13.16 -23.94
CA PRO A 165 49.12 13.83 -22.81
C PRO A 165 47.88 14.64 -23.23
N LEU A 166 47.77 15.01 -24.52
CA LEU A 166 46.60 15.71 -25.06
C LEU A 166 45.36 14.81 -25.04
N VAL A 167 45.50 13.55 -25.48
CA VAL A 167 44.44 12.55 -25.48
C VAL A 167 43.97 12.29 -24.04
N ALA A 168 44.92 12.08 -23.12
CA ALA A 168 44.63 11.83 -21.70
C ALA A 168 43.85 12.99 -21.04
N ARG A 169 44.27 14.24 -21.29
CA ARG A 169 43.59 15.43 -20.72
C ARG A 169 42.16 15.57 -21.21
N ARG A 170 41.90 15.33 -22.50
CA ARG A 170 40.56 15.48 -23.09
C ARG A 170 39.60 14.38 -22.61
N LEU A 171 40.07 13.14 -22.52
CA LEU A 171 39.30 12.03 -21.95
C LEU A 171 38.92 12.30 -20.49
N LYS A 172 39.86 12.80 -19.66
CA LYS A 172 39.58 13.17 -18.27
C LYS A 172 38.53 14.27 -18.16
N ARG A 173 38.62 15.32 -18.99
CA ARG A 173 37.62 16.41 -19.01
C ARG A 173 36.23 15.92 -19.39
N ARG A 174 36.12 15.02 -20.37
CA ARG A 174 34.85 14.42 -20.79
C ARG A 174 34.22 13.55 -19.70
N GLN A 175 35.04 12.78 -18.97
CA GLN A 175 34.56 11.99 -17.84
C GLN A 175 34.03 12.87 -16.71
N LEU A 176 34.75 13.93 -16.33
CA LEU A 176 34.30 14.87 -15.30
C LEU A 176 32.96 15.54 -15.67
N LEU A 177 32.78 15.95 -16.92
CA LEU A 177 31.51 16.51 -17.38
C LEU A 177 30.36 15.51 -17.28
N LYS A 178 30.58 14.24 -17.66
CA LYS A 178 29.55 13.19 -17.53
C LYS A 178 29.12 12.99 -16.07
N PHE A 179 30.07 12.96 -15.13
CA PHE A 179 29.76 12.85 -13.72
C PHE A 179 29.02 14.08 -13.18
N ALA A 180 29.42 15.29 -13.60
CA ALA A 180 28.74 16.52 -13.19
C ALA A 180 27.27 16.54 -13.65
N VAL A 181 26.99 16.17 -14.90
CA VAL A 181 25.60 16.08 -15.41
C VAL A 181 24.79 15.05 -14.63
N LEU A 182 25.36 13.87 -14.36
CA LEU A 182 24.67 12.81 -13.63
C LEU A 182 24.34 13.22 -12.20
N ALA A 183 25.26 13.93 -11.52
CA ALA A 183 25.03 14.46 -10.18
C ALA A 183 23.86 15.46 -10.15
N VAL A 184 23.79 16.38 -11.12
CA VAL A 184 22.68 17.36 -11.21
C VAL A 184 21.33 16.67 -11.40
N VAL A 185 21.24 15.67 -12.28
CA VAL A 185 20.01 14.91 -12.51
C VAL A 185 19.56 14.18 -11.23
N LEU A 186 20.50 13.60 -10.50
CA LEU A 186 20.21 12.84 -9.27
C LEU A 186 19.69 13.74 -8.15
N VAL A 187 20.24 14.96 -8.02
CA VAL A 187 19.75 15.99 -7.09
C VAL A 187 18.35 16.47 -7.47
N ALA A 188 18.07 16.68 -8.75
CA ALA A 188 16.74 17.08 -9.21
C ALA A 188 15.69 15.99 -8.94
N ALA A 189 16.05 14.72 -9.18
CA ALA A 189 15.16 13.58 -8.94
C ALA A 189 14.83 13.38 -7.45
N SER A 190 15.80 13.55 -6.55
CA SER A 190 15.58 13.40 -5.12
C SER A 190 14.65 14.48 -4.54
N ALA A 191 14.80 15.73 -4.98
CA ALA A 191 13.90 16.83 -4.59
C ALA A 191 12.45 16.57 -5.04
N GLY A 192 12.25 16.08 -6.26
CA GLY A 192 10.92 15.70 -6.78
C GLY A 192 10.28 14.56 -5.98
N GLY A 193 11.07 13.56 -5.59
CA GLY A 193 10.59 12.41 -4.81
C GLY A 193 10.06 12.80 -3.42
N ILE A 194 10.73 13.72 -2.72
CA ILE A 194 10.31 14.16 -1.38
C ILE A 194 8.94 14.86 -1.42
N VAL A 195 8.69 15.70 -2.42
CA VAL A 195 7.42 16.44 -2.57
C VAL A 195 6.27 15.50 -2.90
N LEU A 196 6.49 14.51 -3.76
CA LEU A 196 5.46 13.53 -4.11
C LEU A 196 5.12 12.62 -2.91
N TRP A 197 6.13 12.23 -2.14
CA TRP A 197 5.92 11.37 -0.97
C TRP A 197 5.15 12.09 0.14
N SER A 198 5.45 13.37 0.41
CA SER A 198 4.73 14.16 1.42
C SER A 198 3.26 14.38 1.05
N LYS A 199 2.97 14.69 -0.23
CA LYS A 199 1.59 14.80 -0.72
C LYS A 199 0.81 13.51 -0.58
N LYS A 200 1.41 12.38 -0.92
CA LYS A 200 0.78 11.06 -0.77
C LYS A 200 0.48 10.75 0.70
N LYS A 201 1.42 10.98 1.61
CA LYS A 201 1.23 10.76 3.05
C LYS A 201 0.06 11.56 3.62
N ILE A 202 -0.08 12.83 3.22
CA ILE A 202 -1.20 13.70 3.65
C ILE A 202 -2.52 13.20 3.08
N SER A 203 -2.55 12.79 1.81
CA SER A 203 -3.74 12.25 1.16
C SER A 203 -4.21 10.95 1.85
N ASP A 204 -3.28 10.03 2.13
CA ASP A 204 -3.59 8.75 2.76
C ASP A 204 -4.11 8.95 4.20
N ALA A 205 -3.56 9.91 4.94
CA ALA A 205 -4.05 10.27 6.28
C ALA A 205 -5.49 10.80 6.24
N ARG A 206 -5.79 11.71 5.30
CA ARG A 206 -7.15 12.25 5.11
C ARG A 206 -8.15 11.18 4.71
N ALA A 207 -7.75 10.23 3.87
CA ALA A 207 -8.60 9.11 3.46
C ALA A 207 -8.93 8.18 4.65
N ARG A 208 -7.97 7.92 5.55
CA ARG A 208 -8.24 7.16 6.79
C ARG A 208 -9.22 7.87 7.70
N VAL A 209 -9.03 9.19 7.91
CA VAL A 209 -9.97 10.01 8.69
C VAL A 209 -11.37 9.95 8.07
N GLU A 210 -11.48 10.13 6.75
CA GLU A 210 -12.77 10.07 6.07
C GLU A 210 -13.44 8.69 6.20
N GLY A 211 -12.66 7.61 6.05
CA GLY A 211 -13.15 6.24 6.23
C GLY A 211 -13.73 6.00 7.62
N ILE A 212 -13.08 6.50 8.67
CA ILE A 212 -13.58 6.43 10.05
C ILE A 212 -14.84 7.30 10.22
N LEU A 213 -14.82 8.53 9.67
CA LEU A 213 -15.96 9.44 9.75
C LEU A 213 -17.17 9.01 8.91
N ALA A 214 -17.00 8.08 7.98
CA ALA A 214 -18.07 7.50 7.18
C ALA A 214 -18.68 6.22 7.81
N ASP A 215 -18.06 5.65 8.84
CA ASP A 215 -18.58 4.46 9.52
C ASP A 215 -19.96 4.72 10.15
N ALA A 216 -20.81 3.71 10.32
CA ALA A 216 -22.12 3.89 10.97
C ALA A 216 -21.99 4.15 12.48
N ASP A 217 -20.97 3.58 13.13
CA ASP A 217 -20.76 3.73 14.57
C ASP A 217 -20.07 5.05 14.91
N SER A 218 -20.79 5.95 15.60
CA SER A 218 -20.25 7.24 16.06
C SER A 218 -19.07 7.12 17.00
N CYS A 219 -18.89 6.00 17.70
CA CYS A 219 -17.81 5.81 18.64
C CYS A 219 -16.47 5.43 18.01
N LYS A 220 -16.44 5.00 16.74
CA LYS A 220 -15.16 4.71 16.06
C LYS A 220 -14.29 5.94 15.83
N VAL A 221 -14.85 7.13 15.99
CA VAL A 221 -14.14 8.40 15.91
C VAL A 221 -12.94 8.48 16.87
N GLU A 222 -12.96 7.74 17.98
CA GLU A 222 -11.86 7.64 18.94
C GLU A 222 -10.61 6.94 18.38
N ALA A 223 -10.76 6.16 17.31
CA ALA A 223 -9.65 5.50 16.64
C ALA A 223 -8.80 6.44 15.77
N ILE A 224 -9.24 7.70 15.57
CA ILE A 224 -8.47 8.69 14.81
C ILE A 224 -7.24 9.08 15.63
N THR A 225 -6.07 8.69 15.14
CA THR A 225 -4.78 9.01 15.79
C THR A 225 -4.46 10.50 15.70
N ALA A 226 -3.66 11.01 16.64
CA ALA A 226 -3.19 12.40 16.62
C ALA A 226 -2.43 12.75 15.33
N ASN A 227 -1.69 11.80 14.76
CA ASN A 227 -0.96 11.99 13.51
C ASN A 227 -1.90 12.13 12.30
N ASP A 228 -3.00 11.37 12.26
CA ASP A 228 -3.99 11.49 11.19
C ASP A 228 -4.83 12.77 11.36
N ALA A 229 -5.16 13.14 12.61
CA ALA A 229 -5.82 14.40 12.94
C ALA A 229 -5.01 15.63 12.54
N ALA A 230 -3.67 15.60 12.65
CA ALA A 230 -2.79 16.69 12.25
C ALA A 230 -2.81 16.99 10.73
N HIS A 231 -3.27 16.03 9.92
CA HIS A 231 -3.40 16.18 8.47
C HIS A 231 -4.86 16.30 7.99
N ALA A 232 -5.82 16.15 8.89
CA ALA A 232 -7.25 16.26 8.62
C ALA A 232 -7.61 17.68 8.17
N THR A 233 -8.66 17.78 7.36
CA THR A 233 -9.24 19.09 6.99
C THR A 233 -10.05 19.67 8.15
N PRO A 234 -10.27 21.00 8.20
CA PRO A 234 -11.11 21.62 9.23
C PRO A 234 -12.52 21.01 9.30
N GLU A 235 -13.10 20.66 8.16
CA GLU A 235 -14.42 20.04 8.10
C GLU A 235 -14.43 18.61 8.68
N GLN A 236 -13.36 17.84 8.43
CA GLN A 236 -13.19 16.52 9.05
C GLN A 236 -13.07 16.62 10.57
N LEU A 237 -12.35 17.63 11.09
CA LEU A 237 -12.24 17.86 12.53
C LEU A 237 -13.59 18.26 13.15
N ARG A 238 -14.37 19.11 12.47
CA ARG A 238 -15.72 19.47 12.93
C ARG A 238 -16.64 18.25 13.04
N ARG A 239 -16.66 17.41 11.99
CA ARG A 239 -17.41 16.14 11.99
C ARG A 239 -16.92 15.18 13.07
N ARG A 240 -15.61 15.11 13.31
CA ARG A 240 -15.02 14.30 14.39
C ARG A 240 -15.61 14.71 15.74
N ASP A 241 -15.62 15.99 16.05
CA ASP A 241 -16.05 16.49 17.36
C ASP A 241 -17.57 16.30 17.55
N GLU A 242 -18.38 16.47 16.49
CA GLU A 242 -19.83 16.18 16.50
C GLU A 242 -20.14 14.69 16.70
N ARG A 243 -19.39 13.80 16.04
CA ARG A 243 -19.55 12.35 16.27
C ARG A 243 -19.09 11.96 17.67
N MET A 244 -18.07 12.63 18.18
CA MET A 244 -17.58 12.38 19.53
C MET A 244 -18.62 12.73 20.59
N SER A 245 -19.28 13.88 20.47
CA SER A 245 -20.38 14.26 21.38
C SER A 245 -21.57 13.30 21.30
N THR A 246 -21.87 12.79 20.10
CA THR A 246 -22.91 11.77 19.90
C THR A 246 -22.55 10.46 20.61
N CYS A 247 -21.30 10.01 20.47
CA CYS A 247 -20.84 8.80 21.15
C CYS A 247 -20.87 8.93 22.68
N THR A 248 -20.43 10.07 23.23
CA THR A 248 -20.47 10.27 24.69
C THR A 248 -21.89 10.31 25.23
N ALA A 249 -22.82 10.95 24.50
CA ALA A 249 -24.24 10.93 24.83
C ALA A 249 -24.82 9.49 24.80
N ALA A 250 -24.51 8.71 23.76
CA ALA A 250 -24.94 7.32 23.66
C ALA A 250 -24.39 6.44 24.79
N ARG A 251 -23.11 6.61 25.16
CA ARG A 251 -22.51 5.90 26.31
C ARG A 251 -23.16 6.30 27.64
N ALA A 252 -23.51 7.57 27.81
CA ALA A 252 -24.21 8.02 29.02
C ALA A 252 -25.61 7.40 29.14
N VAL A 253 -26.34 7.30 28.02
CA VAL A 253 -27.64 6.61 27.98
C VAL A 253 -27.46 5.12 28.31
N ALA A 254 -26.54 4.43 27.65
CA ALA A 254 -26.29 3.01 27.89
C ALA A 254 -25.85 2.73 29.35
N ALA A 255 -25.00 3.59 29.92
CA ALA A 255 -24.59 3.49 31.32
C ALA A 255 -25.77 3.71 32.29
N ARG A 256 -26.66 4.67 31.99
CA ARG A 256 -27.89 4.88 32.76
C ARG A 256 -28.82 3.68 32.67
N GLU A 257 -29.02 3.12 31.48
CA GLU A 257 -29.85 1.92 31.28
C GLU A 257 -29.29 0.71 32.05
N ALA A 258 -27.98 0.48 31.97
CA ALA A 258 -27.32 -0.58 32.72
C ALA A 258 -27.44 -0.40 34.24
N ALA A 259 -27.29 0.83 34.75
CA ALA A 259 -27.49 1.14 36.16
C ALA A 259 -28.94 0.89 36.60
N CYS A 260 -29.92 1.29 35.78
CA CYS A 260 -31.33 1.02 36.03
C CYS A 260 -31.67 -0.48 36.01
N GLU A 261 -31.06 -1.25 35.11
CA GLU A 261 -31.25 -2.69 35.05
C GLU A 261 -30.62 -3.40 36.26
N ALA A 262 -29.42 -2.98 36.67
CA ALA A 262 -28.79 -3.48 37.90
C ALA A 262 -29.66 -3.19 39.14
N LEU A 263 -30.17 -1.96 39.25
CA LEU A 263 -31.10 -1.58 40.33
C LEU A 263 -32.37 -2.44 40.31
N ALA A 264 -32.96 -2.68 39.13
CA ALA A 264 -34.16 -3.53 39.00
C ALA A 264 -33.88 -4.96 39.47
N LYS A 265 -32.72 -5.52 39.13
CA LYS A 265 -32.30 -6.86 39.55
C LYS A 265 -32.03 -6.94 41.06
N ASN A 266 -31.41 -5.92 41.64
CA ASN A 266 -31.20 -5.83 43.09
C ASN A 266 -32.53 -5.70 43.84
N PHE A 267 -33.49 -4.96 43.26
CA PHE A 267 -34.84 -4.84 43.79
C PHE A 267 -35.57 -6.20 43.75
N GLU A 268 -35.56 -6.89 42.63
CA GLU A 268 -36.17 -8.22 42.45
C GLU A 268 -35.64 -9.24 43.47
N THR A 269 -34.33 -9.21 43.73
CA THR A 269 -33.68 -10.12 44.69
C THR A 269 -33.80 -9.69 46.14
N GLY A 270 -34.42 -8.54 46.42
CA GLY A 270 -34.53 -7.97 47.77
C GLY A 270 -33.21 -7.47 48.36
N LYS A 271 -32.15 -7.31 47.54
CA LYS A 271 -30.79 -6.94 47.95
C LYS A 271 -30.44 -5.51 47.56
N LEU A 272 -31.30 -4.56 47.92
CA LEU A 272 -31.04 -3.14 47.68
C LEU A 272 -29.88 -2.65 48.55
N THR A 273 -28.85 -2.08 47.92
CA THR A 273 -27.73 -1.43 48.59
C THR A 273 -28.04 0.05 48.92
N PRO A 274 -27.25 0.72 49.78
CA PRO A 274 -27.40 2.16 50.00
C PRO A 274 -27.28 2.99 48.71
N ASP A 275 -26.39 2.56 47.78
CA ASP A 275 -26.20 3.23 46.49
C ASP A 275 -27.43 3.06 45.58
N ASP A 276 -28.07 1.88 45.61
CA ASP A 276 -29.33 1.62 44.91
C ASP A 276 -30.46 2.54 45.38
N LEU A 277 -30.57 2.73 46.70
CA LEU A 277 -31.55 3.64 47.30
C LEU A 277 -31.25 5.10 46.95
N ALA A 278 -29.98 5.51 46.94
CA ALA A 278 -29.60 6.84 46.49
C ALA A 278 -29.93 7.06 45.00
N ALA A 279 -29.73 6.05 44.16
CA ALA A 279 -30.06 6.11 42.73
C ALA A 279 -31.59 6.19 42.48
N ALA A 280 -32.40 5.56 43.34
CA ALA A 280 -33.86 5.56 43.23
C ALA A 280 -34.52 6.90 43.63
N LYS A 281 -33.79 7.81 44.28
CA LYS A 281 -34.29 9.14 44.70
C LYS A 281 -35.62 9.05 45.46
N ASP A 282 -36.67 9.69 44.98
CA ASP A 282 -37.98 9.77 45.62
C ASP A 282 -38.66 8.41 45.79
N ALA A 283 -38.29 7.40 44.98
CA ALA A 283 -38.80 6.04 45.08
C ALA A 283 -38.09 5.19 46.14
N ALA A 284 -37.00 5.66 46.76
CA ALA A 284 -36.17 4.84 47.66
C ALA A 284 -36.97 4.26 48.85
N ALA A 285 -37.81 5.08 49.47
CA ALA A 285 -38.62 4.64 50.61
C ALA A 285 -39.68 3.61 50.21
N LEU A 286 -40.28 3.77 49.03
CA LEU A 286 -41.24 2.82 48.46
C LEU A 286 -40.56 1.47 48.18
N LEU A 287 -39.40 1.47 47.52
CA LEU A 287 -38.67 0.24 47.20
C LEU A 287 -38.24 -0.51 48.47
N SER A 288 -37.78 0.21 49.50
CA SER A 288 -37.39 -0.38 50.80
C SER A 288 -38.57 -1.01 51.56
N ARG A 289 -39.77 -0.42 51.46
CA ARG A 289 -41.00 -1.03 52.01
C ARG A 289 -41.44 -2.24 51.18
N ALA A 290 -41.39 -2.12 49.86
CA ALA A 290 -41.75 -3.19 48.94
C ALA A 290 -40.90 -4.45 49.15
N THR A 291 -39.57 -4.33 49.30
CA THR A 291 -38.70 -5.50 49.57
C THR A 291 -39.00 -6.20 50.89
N LYS A 292 -39.54 -5.47 51.86
CA LYS A 292 -39.96 -6.00 53.18
C LYS A 292 -41.42 -6.48 53.19
N LEU A 293 -42.15 -6.35 52.08
CA LEU A 293 -43.59 -6.58 51.97
C LEU A 293 -44.40 -5.78 53.01
N ASP A 294 -43.93 -4.59 53.36
CA ASP A 294 -44.50 -3.71 54.39
C ASP A 294 -45.03 -2.41 53.75
N LEU A 295 -45.84 -2.56 52.71
CA LEU A 295 -46.41 -1.44 51.97
C LEU A 295 -47.59 -0.84 52.73
N THR A 296 -47.78 0.47 52.57
CA THR A 296 -48.95 1.18 53.12
C THR A 296 -50.08 1.25 52.08
N THR A 297 -51.25 1.72 52.49
CA THR A 297 -52.36 1.97 51.57
C THR A 297 -52.03 3.00 50.50
N ASP A 298 -51.22 4.01 50.84
CA ASP A 298 -50.85 5.09 49.91
C ASP A 298 -49.90 4.56 48.83
N ASP A 299 -49.05 3.58 49.18
CA ASP A 299 -48.17 2.92 48.24
C ASP A 299 -48.97 2.18 47.15
N LEU A 300 -50.18 1.69 47.44
CA LEU A 300 -51.05 1.03 46.45
C LEU A 300 -51.62 1.99 45.40
N MET A 301 -51.48 3.32 45.60
CA MET A 301 -51.87 4.35 44.64
C MET A 301 -50.75 4.73 43.68
N VAL A 302 -49.55 4.15 43.84
CA VAL A 302 -48.41 4.40 42.97
C VAL A 302 -48.72 3.90 41.55
N THR A 303 -48.41 4.72 40.55
CA THR A 303 -48.55 4.40 39.12
C THR A 303 -47.22 4.00 38.52
N ARG A 304 -47.25 3.42 37.32
CA ARG A 304 -46.03 3.03 36.60
C ARG A 304 -45.08 4.21 36.36
N LYS A 305 -45.59 5.43 36.25
CA LYS A 305 -44.79 6.65 36.03
C LYS A 305 -43.96 7.06 37.26
N ALA A 306 -44.35 6.62 38.45
CA ALA A 306 -43.62 6.91 39.69
C ALA A 306 -42.48 5.90 39.96
N MET A 307 -42.34 4.86 39.13
CA MET A 307 -41.21 3.94 39.22
C MET A 307 -39.90 4.62 38.80
N PRO A 308 -38.76 4.23 39.39
CA PRO A 308 -37.47 4.75 38.97
C PRO A 308 -37.20 4.43 37.50
N CYS A 309 -36.36 5.25 36.88
CA CYS A 309 -35.96 5.08 35.47
C CYS A 309 -37.13 5.10 34.46
N PRO A 310 -37.99 6.12 34.46
CA PRO A 310 -39.19 6.17 33.61
C PRO A 310 -38.92 6.15 32.11
N ASP A 311 -37.70 6.55 31.71
CA ASP A 311 -37.27 6.65 30.32
C ASP A 311 -36.58 5.38 29.80
N THR A 312 -36.34 4.38 30.67
CA THR A 312 -35.62 3.17 30.28
C THR A 312 -36.57 1.97 30.18
N PRO A 313 -36.20 0.90 29.46
CA PRO A 313 -36.97 -0.35 29.45
C PRO A 313 -37.14 -1.00 30.83
N ALA A 314 -36.33 -0.61 31.83
CA ALA A 314 -36.40 -1.18 33.18
C ALA A 314 -37.66 -0.75 33.96
N LYS A 315 -38.35 0.34 33.58
CA LYS A 315 -39.54 0.85 34.29
C LYS A 315 -40.63 -0.21 34.47
N ASP A 316 -40.85 -1.03 33.45
CA ASP A 316 -41.89 -2.06 33.47
C ASP A 316 -41.47 -3.21 34.39
N LYS A 317 -40.17 -3.54 34.43
CA LYS A 317 -39.62 -4.52 35.39
C LYS A 317 -39.81 -4.05 36.83
N PHE A 318 -39.49 -2.77 37.13
CA PHE A 318 -39.72 -2.21 38.47
C PHE A 318 -41.20 -2.32 38.89
N PHE A 319 -42.11 -1.97 37.98
CA PHE A 319 -43.53 -2.03 38.28
C PHE A 319 -43.99 -3.48 38.50
N ASP A 320 -43.57 -4.42 37.67
CA ASP A 320 -43.91 -5.85 37.84
C ASP A 320 -43.42 -6.42 39.19
N ILE A 321 -42.19 -6.06 39.61
CA ILE A 321 -41.65 -6.44 40.92
C ILE A 321 -42.44 -5.79 42.05
N PHE A 322 -42.76 -4.49 41.91
CA PHE A 322 -43.60 -3.77 42.86
C PHE A 322 -44.99 -4.38 43.01
N VAL A 323 -45.65 -4.75 41.91
CA VAL A 323 -46.97 -5.41 41.91
C VAL A 323 -46.89 -6.74 42.66
N THR A 324 -45.81 -7.51 42.47
CA THR A 324 -45.59 -8.76 43.19
C THR A 324 -45.43 -8.52 44.70
N ALA A 325 -44.67 -7.49 45.08
CA ALA A 325 -44.52 -7.08 46.48
C ALA A 325 -45.86 -6.57 47.08
N ALA A 326 -46.63 -5.78 46.33
CA ALA A 326 -47.95 -5.31 46.71
C ALA A 326 -48.92 -6.48 46.93
N ALA A 327 -48.94 -7.45 46.02
CA ALA A 327 -49.74 -8.67 46.16
C ALA A 327 -49.35 -9.48 47.41
N GLY A 328 -48.07 -9.48 47.79
CA GLY A 328 -47.57 -10.15 49.00
C GLY A 328 -47.79 -9.36 50.30
N SER A 329 -48.04 -8.06 50.24
CA SER A 329 -48.11 -7.18 51.41
C SER A 329 -49.52 -7.17 52.04
N GLY A 330 -49.84 -8.22 52.81
CA GLY A 330 -51.11 -8.34 53.53
C GLY A 330 -51.51 -7.09 54.34
N PRO A 331 -50.62 -6.44 55.11
CA PRO A 331 -50.95 -5.23 55.88
C PRO A 331 -51.50 -4.09 55.03
N ALA A 332 -50.96 -3.85 53.83
CA ALA A 332 -51.43 -2.80 52.92
C ALA A 332 -52.91 -2.99 52.55
N TRP A 333 -53.33 -4.23 52.35
CA TRP A 333 -54.69 -4.59 51.93
C TRP A 333 -55.70 -4.57 53.08
N SER A 334 -55.26 -4.54 54.34
CA SER A 334 -56.16 -4.55 55.49
C SER A 334 -56.97 -3.27 55.65
N ALA A 335 -56.48 -2.14 55.11
CA ALA A 335 -57.15 -0.84 55.15
C ALA A 335 -57.48 -0.29 53.75
N ALA A 336 -56.97 -0.89 52.68
CA ALA A 336 -57.18 -0.41 51.31
C ALA A 336 -58.66 -0.37 50.93
N THR A 337 -59.07 0.74 50.31
CA THR A 337 -60.41 0.95 49.70
C THR A 337 -60.31 1.27 48.22
N GLN A 338 -59.11 1.59 47.74
CA GLN A 338 -58.79 1.92 46.37
C GLN A 338 -57.34 1.54 46.08
N VAL A 339 -57.02 1.38 44.79
CA VAL A 339 -55.66 1.21 44.27
C VAL A 339 -55.55 1.97 42.95
N SER A 340 -54.33 2.22 42.49
CA SER A 340 -54.11 2.78 41.14
C SER A 340 -54.65 1.83 40.07
N ASP A 341 -55.11 2.39 38.95
CA ASP A 341 -55.63 1.59 37.84
C ASP A 341 -54.54 0.70 37.23
N ASP A 342 -53.27 1.17 37.19
CA ASP A 342 -52.11 0.39 36.75
C ASP A 342 -51.92 -0.86 37.63
N LEU A 343 -52.02 -0.71 38.97
CA LEU A 343 -51.89 -1.83 39.91
C LEU A 343 -53.08 -2.78 39.81
N ARG A 344 -54.30 -2.23 39.70
CA ARG A 344 -55.53 -3.02 39.51
C ARG A 344 -55.42 -3.91 38.27
N GLU A 345 -54.96 -3.36 37.15
CA GLU A 345 -54.82 -4.11 35.91
C GLU A 345 -53.70 -5.17 35.99
N ALA A 346 -52.56 -4.83 36.58
CA ALA A 346 -51.45 -5.77 36.75
C ALA A 346 -51.81 -6.95 37.67
N LEU A 347 -52.63 -6.72 38.70
CA LEU A 347 -53.10 -7.77 39.63
C LEU A 347 -54.07 -8.78 39.00
N LYS A 348 -54.74 -8.41 37.90
CA LYS A 348 -55.56 -9.35 37.09
C LYS A 348 -54.70 -10.31 36.28
N SER A 349 -53.39 -10.07 36.18
CA SER A 349 -52.52 -10.91 35.37
C SER A 349 -52.40 -12.33 35.92
N LYS A 350 -52.29 -13.31 35.01
CA LYS A 350 -52.11 -14.72 35.37
C LYS A 350 -50.79 -15.01 36.12
N LYS A 351 -49.83 -14.07 36.08
CA LYS A 351 -48.53 -14.22 36.77
C LYS A 351 -48.67 -14.31 38.29
N LEU A 352 -49.74 -13.74 38.86
CA LEU A 352 -49.93 -13.62 40.31
C LEU A 352 -50.96 -14.61 40.86
N VAL A 353 -51.32 -15.65 40.10
CA VAL A 353 -52.28 -16.67 40.55
C VAL A 353 -51.83 -17.34 41.86
N GLY A 354 -50.51 -17.55 42.05
CA GLY A 354 -49.95 -18.16 43.25
C GLY A 354 -49.83 -17.25 44.48
N THR A 355 -49.97 -15.93 44.33
CA THR A 355 -49.84 -14.99 45.46
C THR A 355 -51.22 -14.67 46.01
N THR A 356 -51.61 -15.33 47.11
CA THR A 356 -52.98 -15.25 47.65
C THR A 356 -53.18 -14.21 48.75
N ALA A 357 -52.10 -13.72 49.38
CA ALA A 357 -52.17 -12.87 50.58
C ALA A 357 -53.15 -11.69 50.44
N TRP A 358 -53.08 -10.93 49.34
CA TRP A 358 -54.02 -9.83 49.08
C TRP A 358 -55.46 -10.29 48.81
N ARG A 359 -55.67 -11.40 48.10
CA ARG A 359 -57.01 -11.96 47.81
C ARG A 359 -57.68 -12.45 49.08
N ASP A 360 -56.90 -13.14 49.90
CA ASP A 360 -57.33 -13.68 51.18
C ASP A 360 -57.73 -12.52 52.11
N GLU A 361 -56.94 -11.44 52.14
CA GLU A 361 -57.24 -10.26 52.95
C GLU A 361 -58.49 -9.50 52.46
N LEU A 362 -58.64 -9.29 51.15
CA LEU A 362 -59.86 -8.69 50.59
C LEU A 362 -61.10 -9.52 50.91
N THR A 363 -61.02 -10.85 50.75
CA THR A 363 -62.13 -11.77 51.04
C THR A 363 -62.47 -11.79 52.52
N ARG A 364 -61.44 -11.85 53.39
CA ARG A 364 -61.56 -11.81 54.86
C ARG A 364 -62.27 -10.55 55.34
N ARG A 365 -62.15 -9.43 54.62
CA ARG A 365 -62.82 -8.16 54.94
C ARG A 365 -64.21 -8.04 54.33
N ALA A 366 -64.35 -8.36 53.04
CA ALA A 366 -65.57 -8.12 52.29
C ALA A 366 -66.74 -8.99 52.80
N GLU A 367 -66.51 -10.28 53.04
CA GLU A 367 -67.59 -11.21 53.42
C GLU A 367 -68.20 -10.90 54.81
N PRO A 368 -67.42 -10.66 55.89
CA PRO A 368 -67.99 -10.27 57.18
C PRO A 368 -68.67 -8.90 57.16
N LEU A 369 -68.15 -7.93 56.39
CA LEU A 369 -68.79 -6.63 56.23
C LEU A 369 -70.15 -6.76 55.53
N ALA A 370 -70.23 -7.56 54.47
CA ALA A 370 -71.48 -7.85 53.77
C ALA A 370 -72.47 -8.58 54.69
N ALA A 371 -72.03 -9.60 55.43
CA ALA A 371 -72.87 -10.31 56.38
C ALA A 371 -73.44 -9.37 57.46
N LYS A 372 -72.61 -8.49 58.03
CA LYS A 372 -73.02 -7.51 59.02
C LYS A 372 -74.03 -6.51 58.45
N ALA A 373 -73.78 -5.97 57.27
CA ALA A 373 -74.66 -5.00 56.62
C ALA A 373 -76.03 -5.59 56.27
N ILE A 374 -76.08 -6.85 55.83
CA ILE A 374 -77.34 -7.57 55.57
C ILE A 374 -78.15 -7.72 56.87
N LEU A 375 -77.49 -8.06 57.99
CA LEU A 375 -78.16 -8.25 59.28
C LEU A 375 -78.62 -6.93 59.91
N SER A 376 -77.85 -5.86 59.76
CA SER A 376 -78.16 -4.56 60.37
C SER A 376 -79.22 -3.77 59.60
N GLY A 377 -79.28 -3.93 58.27
CA GLY A 377 -80.18 -3.19 57.39
C GLY A 377 -79.92 -1.68 57.32
N LYS A 378 -78.82 -1.19 57.91
CA LYS A 378 -78.50 0.24 57.94
C LYS A 378 -77.98 0.70 56.57
N PRO A 379 -78.51 1.79 55.97
CA PRO A 379 -78.09 2.27 54.66
C PRO A 379 -76.58 2.48 54.52
N ASP A 380 -75.96 3.14 55.49
CA ASP A 380 -74.52 3.43 55.46
C ASP A 380 -73.65 2.18 55.54
N GLU A 381 -74.08 1.17 56.30
CA GLU A 381 -73.36 -0.12 56.39
C GLU A 381 -73.49 -0.91 55.08
N MET A 382 -74.66 -0.84 54.42
CA MET A 382 -74.90 -1.46 53.11
C MET A 382 -74.05 -0.83 52.01
N GLU A 383 -73.99 0.51 51.91
CA GLU A 383 -73.15 1.19 50.92
C GLU A 383 -71.66 0.94 51.14
N ARG A 384 -71.20 0.91 52.40
CA ARG A 384 -69.81 0.58 52.73
C ARG A 384 -69.47 -0.85 52.35
N ALA A 385 -70.35 -1.81 52.67
CA ALA A 385 -70.14 -3.21 52.32
C ALA A 385 -70.20 -3.43 50.80
N LYS A 386 -71.11 -2.75 50.09
CA LYS A 386 -71.19 -2.75 48.63
C LYS A 386 -69.88 -2.24 48.01
N THR A 387 -69.37 -1.10 48.46
CA THR A 387 -68.10 -0.54 47.97
C THR A 387 -66.95 -1.53 48.13
N MET A 388 -66.91 -2.27 49.25
CA MET A 388 -65.88 -3.29 49.48
C MET A 388 -66.03 -4.52 48.55
N CYS A 389 -67.27 -4.99 48.33
CA CYS A 389 -67.54 -6.08 47.40
C CYS A 389 -67.24 -5.68 45.94
N ASP A 390 -67.62 -4.47 45.52
CA ASP A 390 -67.30 -3.91 44.20
C ASP A 390 -65.79 -3.77 44.01
N PHE A 391 -65.08 -3.31 45.05
CA PHE A 391 -63.61 -3.24 45.04
C PHE A 391 -62.97 -4.62 44.87
N GLN A 392 -63.45 -5.66 45.58
CA GLN A 392 -63.00 -7.04 45.39
C GLN A 392 -63.24 -7.53 43.95
N MET A 393 -64.45 -7.31 43.41
CA MET A 393 -64.81 -7.71 42.04
C MET A 393 -64.00 -6.95 40.97
N SER A 394 -63.53 -5.73 41.26
CA SER A 394 -62.74 -4.93 40.32
C SER A 394 -61.41 -5.60 39.91
N PHE A 395 -60.95 -6.58 40.69
CA PHE A 395 -59.77 -7.40 40.40
C PHE A 395 -60.11 -8.73 39.70
N GLY A 396 -61.37 -8.95 39.29
CA GLY A 396 -61.82 -10.20 38.69
C GLY A 396 -61.95 -11.37 39.66
N LEU A 397 -62.01 -11.08 40.97
CA LEU A 397 -62.25 -12.10 42.00
C LEU A 397 -63.74 -12.44 42.05
N GLU A 398 -64.06 -13.74 42.16
CA GLU A 398 -65.43 -14.18 42.36
C GLU A 398 -65.93 -13.71 43.75
N PRO A 399 -67.06 -12.97 43.82
CA PRO A 399 -67.61 -12.56 45.10
C PRO A 399 -68.10 -13.77 45.89
N GLY A 400 -67.85 -13.80 47.19
CA GLY A 400 -68.38 -14.85 48.05
C GLY A 400 -69.90 -14.77 48.20
N LYS A 401 -70.47 -15.72 48.96
CA LYS A 401 -71.93 -15.85 49.10
C LYS A 401 -72.58 -14.61 49.71
N LYS A 402 -71.91 -13.93 50.65
CA LYS A 402 -72.47 -12.76 51.35
C LYS A 402 -72.36 -11.51 50.49
N CYS A 403 -71.22 -11.29 49.82
CA CYS A 403 -71.11 -10.20 48.86
C CYS A 403 -72.11 -10.35 47.71
N SER A 404 -72.22 -11.54 47.12
CA SER A 404 -73.20 -11.82 46.05
C SER A 404 -74.65 -11.57 46.50
N GLY A 405 -75.00 -12.00 47.72
CA GLY A 405 -76.31 -11.76 48.31
C GLY A 405 -76.61 -10.28 48.54
N LEU A 406 -75.64 -9.52 49.08
CA LEU A 406 -75.79 -8.07 49.30
C LEU A 406 -76.00 -7.31 47.98
N LEU A 407 -75.16 -7.58 46.98
CA LEU A 407 -75.25 -6.90 45.67
C LEU A 407 -76.57 -7.20 44.95
N SER A 408 -77.06 -8.44 45.06
CA SER A 408 -78.38 -8.84 44.54
C SER A 408 -79.52 -8.13 45.28
N PHE A 409 -79.44 -8.05 46.61
CA PHE A 409 -80.44 -7.35 47.42
C PHE A 409 -80.50 -5.85 47.10
N MET A 410 -79.34 -5.19 46.96
CA MET A 410 -79.28 -3.75 46.67
C MET A 410 -79.68 -3.41 45.22
N SER A 411 -79.49 -4.32 44.26
CA SER A 411 -79.96 -4.12 42.88
C SER A 411 -81.47 -4.30 42.73
N ALA A 412 -82.10 -5.18 43.52
CA ALA A 412 -83.56 -5.38 43.51
C ALA A 412 -84.37 -4.21 44.13
N LYS A 413 -83.70 -3.29 44.85
CA LYS A 413 -84.33 -2.15 45.54
C LYS A 413 -84.23 -0.83 44.76
N ARG A 414 -83.53 -0.83 43.63
CA ARG A 414 -83.54 0.26 42.64
C ARG A 414 -84.68 0.02 41.66
#